data_AF-A0A925MJM2-F1
#
_entry.id   AF-A0A925MJM2-F1
#
_cell.length_a   1.000
_cell.length_b   1.000
_cell.length_c   1.000
_cell.angle_alpha   90.00
_cell.angle_beta   90.00
_cell.angle_gamma   90.00
#
_symmetry.space_group_name_H-M   'P 1'
#
loop_
_entity.id
_entity.type
_entity.pdbx_description
1 polymer ?
#
loop_
_entity_poly.entity_id
_entity_poly.type
_entity_poly.pdbx_seq_one_letter_code
_entity_poly.pdbx_strand_id
1 'polypeptide(L)'
;MRFLVVMAGKPALAYAKAAVTEYMKRLGRFGSYELLVVKAGESEAVSARLLEATGGCYRIVLDERGHAPTTRKLAKTIDDLEMAGEVKTMAFLIGAA
;
A
#
# COMPACT_ATOMS: atom_id res chain seq x y z
N MET A 1 -6.44 -4.43 12.07
CA MET A 1 -5.38 -4.90 11.14
C MET A 1 -4.27 -3.85 11.01
N ARG A 2 -3.07 -4.19 10.50
CA ARG A 2 -2.06 -3.19 10.12
C ARG A 2 -2.08 -2.96 8.61
N PHE A 3 -1.97 -1.71 8.18
CA PHE A 3 -1.86 -1.32 6.77
C PHE A 3 -0.44 -0.88 6.45
N LEU A 4 0.11 -1.42 5.37
CA LEU A 4 1.42 -1.08 4.84
C LEU A 4 1.27 -0.59 3.41
N VAL A 5 1.80 0.58 3.09
CA VAL A 5 1.91 1.07 1.71
C VAL A 5 3.36 0.95 1.31
N VAL A 6 3.66 0.17 0.28
CA VAL A 6 5.01 -0.01 -0.26
C VAL A 6 5.07 0.58 -1.65
N MET A 7 5.97 1.55 -1.84
CA MET A 7 6.13 2.22 -3.13
C MET A 7 7.56 2.21 -3.63
N ALA A 8 7.74 2.10 -4.94
CA ALA A 8 9.03 2.21 -5.58
C ALA A 8 9.40 3.68 -5.85
N GLY A 9 10.46 4.15 -5.18
CA GLY A 9 10.92 5.53 -5.28
C GLY A 9 10.11 6.52 -4.43
N LYS A 10 10.71 7.66 -4.10
CA LYS A 10 10.03 8.75 -3.37
C LYS A 10 9.30 9.65 -4.37
N PRO A 11 8.13 10.21 -4.03
CA PRO A 11 7.48 11.22 -4.86
C PRO A 11 8.47 12.37 -5.13
N ALA A 12 8.68 12.75 -6.40
CA ALA A 12 9.60 13.84 -6.74
C ALA A 12 8.97 15.22 -6.45
N LEU A 13 7.68 15.36 -6.74
CA LEU A 13 6.93 16.61 -6.71
C LEU A 13 6.57 17.03 -5.28
N ALA A 14 6.76 18.32 -4.97
CA ALA A 14 6.54 18.85 -3.62
C ALA A 14 5.10 18.69 -3.14
N TYR A 15 4.11 18.94 -4.01
CA TYR A 15 2.70 18.78 -3.66
C TYR A 15 2.34 17.33 -3.34
N ALA A 16 2.95 16.35 -4.03
CA ALA A 16 2.71 14.94 -3.79
C ALA A 16 3.28 14.51 -2.44
N LYS A 17 4.48 14.97 -2.08
CA LYS A 17 5.08 14.75 -0.75
C LYS A 17 4.20 15.32 0.37
N ALA A 18 3.68 16.53 0.17
CA ALA A 18 2.79 17.18 1.13
C ALA A 18 1.47 16.41 1.30
N ALA A 19 0.85 15.98 0.20
CA ALA A 19 -0.37 15.19 0.22
C ALA A 19 -0.17 13.86 0.97
N VAL A 20 0.90 13.10 0.66
CA VAL A 20 1.21 11.84 1.35
C VAL A 20 1.36 12.07 2.86
N THR A 21 2.09 13.11 3.26
CA THR A 21 2.30 13.43 4.68
C THR A 21 0.98 13.75 5.38
N GLU A 22 0.12 14.56 4.76
CA GLU A 22 -1.19 14.94 5.31
C GLU A 22 -2.12 13.73 5.47
N TYR A 23 -2.22 12.86 4.46
CA TYR A 23 -3.09 11.69 4.53
C TYR A 23 -2.58 10.62 5.48
N MET A 24 -1.26 10.39 5.56
CA MET A 24 -0.69 9.46 6.55
C MET A 24 -1.00 9.92 7.98
N LYS A 25 -0.91 11.22 8.26
CA LYS A 25 -1.29 11.78 9.56
C LYS A 25 -2.78 11.60 9.88
N ARG A 26 -3.66 11.77 8.88
CA ARG A 26 -5.11 11.56 9.06
C ARG A 26 -5.46 10.10 9.32
N LEU A 27 -4.86 9.19 8.55
CA LEU A 27 -5.09 7.75 8.65
C LEU A 27 -4.61 7.18 9.99
N GLY A 28 -3.53 7.71 10.56
CA GLY A 28 -3.02 7.27 11.87
C GLY A 28 -4.02 7.41 13.04
N ARG A 29 -5.10 8.19 12.88
CA ARG A 29 -6.20 8.25 13.88
C ARG A 29 -7.13 7.04 13.84
N PHE A 30 -7.16 6.32 12.73
CA PHE A 30 -8.11 5.22 12.46
C PHE A 30 -7.45 3.85 12.49
N GLY A 31 -6.12 3.77 12.58
CA GLY A 31 -5.41 2.49 12.62
C GLY A 31 -3.90 2.64 12.46
N SER A 32 -3.21 1.51 12.34
CA SER A 32 -1.77 1.47 12.06
C SER A 32 -1.55 1.52 10.55
N TYR A 33 -1.01 2.63 10.06
CA TYR A 33 -0.67 2.85 8.65
C TYR A 33 0.82 3.19 8.54
N GLU A 34 1.56 2.38 7.79
CA GLU A 34 2.99 2.55 7.56
C GLU A 34 3.25 2.79 6.08
N LEU A 35 4.23 3.66 5.78
CA LEU A 35 4.72 3.89 4.41
C LEU A 35 6.16 3.43 4.31
N LEU A 36 6.40 2.44 3.45
CA LEU A 36 7.72 1.95 3.12
C LEU A 36 8.08 2.36 1.69
N VAL A 37 9.24 3.01 1.53
CA VAL A 37 9.75 3.38 0.21
C VAL A 37 10.92 2.48 -0.14
N VAL A 38 10.78 1.68 -1.20
CA VAL A 38 11.88 0.89 -1.74
C VAL A 38 12.67 1.70 -2.75
N LYS A 39 13.97 1.42 -2.85
CA LYS A 39 14.85 2.10 -3.82
C LYS A 39 14.40 1.77 -5.25
N ALA A 40 14.19 2.81 -6.05
CA ALA A 40 13.93 2.67 -7.49
C ALA A 40 15.14 2.06 -8.23
N GLY A 41 14.90 1.45 -9.38
CA GLY A 41 15.92 0.81 -10.20
C GLY A 41 15.26 -0.07 -11.26
N GLU A 42 16.02 -1.03 -11.79
CA GLU A 42 15.52 -2.03 -12.75
C GLU A 42 14.26 -2.73 -12.24
N SER A 43 13.31 -2.99 -13.16
CA SER A 43 11.98 -3.51 -12.85
C SER A 43 12.01 -4.81 -12.02
N GLU A 44 12.86 -5.76 -12.39
CA GLU A 44 13.03 -7.04 -11.66
C GLU A 44 13.55 -6.83 -10.23
N ALA A 45 14.52 -5.93 -10.07
CA ALA A 45 15.09 -5.62 -8.76
C ALA A 45 14.09 -4.89 -7.85
N VAL A 46 13.25 -4.02 -8.42
CA VAL A 46 12.16 -3.36 -7.70
C VAL A 46 11.11 -4.37 -7.27
N SER A 47 10.71 -5.26 -8.18
CA SER A 47 9.73 -6.32 -7.93
C SER A 47 10.19 -7.25 -6.80
N ALA A 48 11.46 -7.68 -6.82
CA ALA A 48 12.04 -8.49 -5.75
C ALA A 48 11.98 -7.78 -4.39
N ARG A 49 12.36 -6.49 -4.32
CA ARG A 49 12.31 -5.69 -3.08
C ARG A 49 10.88 -5.52 -2.55
N LEU A 50 9.90 -5.31 -3.43
CA LEU A 50 8.49 -5.20 -3.05
C LEU A 50 7.98 -6.53 -2.47
N LEU A 51 8.32 -7.66 -3.08
CA LEU A 51 7.92 -8.98 -2.62
C LEU A 51 8.55 -9.35 -1.28
N GLU A 52 9.85 -9.06 -1.11
CA GLU A 52 10.59 -9.28 0.13
C GLU A 52 10.00 -8.44 1.27
N ALA A 53 9.79 -7.15 1.05
CA ALA A 53 9.24 -6.23 2.04
C ALA A 53 7.82 -6.58 2.50
N THR A 54 7.07 -7.32 1.69
CA THR A 54 5.67 -7.68 1.95
C THR A 54 5.49 -9.17 2.21
N GLY A 55 6.56 -9.89 2.57
CA GLY A 55 6.50 -11.29 2.99
C GLY A 55 5.46 -11.51 4.09
N GLY A 56 4.56 -12.47 3.90
CA GLY A 56 3.51 -12.80 4.88
C GLY A 56 2.38 -11.78 5.02
N CYS A 57 2.32 -10.74 4.17
CA CYS A 57 1.22 -9.80 4.12
C CYS A 57 0.14 -10.25 3.14
N TYR A 58 -1.11 -9.82 3.35
CA TYR A 58 -2.14 -9.85 2.32
C TYR A 58 -1.85 -8.73 1.33
N ARG A 59 -1.45 -9.08 0.10
CA ARG A 59 -0.95 -8.12 -0.88
C ARG A 59 -2.05 -7.64 -1.81
N ILE A 60 -2.18 -6.33 -1.96
CA ILE A 60 -3.01 -5.65 -2.96
C ILE A 60 -2.06 -4.91 -3.90
N VAL A 61 -1.99 -5.38 -5.15
CA VAL A 61 -1.16 -4.74 -6.18
C VAL A 61 -2.00 -3.68 -6.90
N LEU A 62 -1.45 -2.47 -7.03
CA LEU A 62 -2.06 -1.42 -7.83
C LEU A 62 -1.57 -1.56 -9.27
N ASP A 63 -2.48 -1.95 -10.16
CA ASP A 63 -2.22 -2.19 -11.59
C ASP A 63 -3.44 -1.72 -12.39
N GLU A 64 -3.23 -1.06 -13.54
CA GLU A 64 -4.32 -0.53 -14.36
C GLU A 64 -5.23 -1.60 -14.95
N ARG A 65 -4.75 -2.86 -15.05
CA ARG A 65 -5.51 -4.02 -15.55
C ARG A 65 -6.30 -4.71 -14.43
N GLY A 66 -6.16 -4.22 -13.20
CA GLY A 66 -6.82 -4.78 -12.03
C GLY A 66 -8.31 -4.46 -11.96
N HIS A 67 -8.89 -4.77 -10.79
CA HIS A 67 -10.28 -4.42 -10.51
C HIS A 67 -10.39 -2.93 -10.17
N ALA A 68 -11.46 -2.28 -10.63
CA ALA A 68 -11.81 -0.90 -10.27
C ALA A 68 -12.96 -0.87 -9.25
N PRO A 69 -12.73 -1.19 -7.97
CA PRO A 69 -13.78 -1.18 -6.96
C PRO A 69 -14.25 0.25 -6.68
N THR A 70 -15.54 0.39 -6.34
CA THR A 70 -16.03 1.63 -5.73
C THR A 70 -15.51 1.77 -4.31
N THR A 71 -15.55 2.97 -3.75
CA THR A 71 -15.16 3.24 -2.36
C THR A 71 -15.89 2.32 -1.36
N ARG A 72 -17.20 2.12 -1.54
CA ARG A 72 -17.99 1.25 -0.66
C ARG A 72 -17.57 -0.21 -0.78
N LYS A 73 -17.25 -0.67 -2.00
CA LYS A 73 -16.81 -2.05 -2.23
C LYS A 73 -15.44 -2.29 -1.60
N LEU A 74 -14.51 -1.35 -1.76
CA LEU A 74 -13.19 -1.43 -1.13
C LEU A 74 -13.30 -1.44 0.40
N ALA A 75 -14.08 -0.54 0.99
CA ALA A 75 -14.31 -0.49 2.42
C ALA A 75 -14.87 -1.82 2.95
N LYS A 76 -15.91 -2.34 2.30
CA LYS A 76 -16.49 -3.64 2.66
C LYS A 76 -15.47 -4.78 2.58
N THR A 77 -14.63 -4.82 1.54
CA THR A 77 -13.58 -5.85 1.43
C THR A 77 -12.58 -5.77 2.57
N ILE A 78 -12.20 -4.56 2.99
CA ILE A 78 -11.32 -4.37 4.14
C ILE A 78 -12.01 -4.86 5.42
N ASP A 79 -13.25 -4.45 5.66
CA ASP A 79 -14.03 -4.84 6.86
C ASP A 79 -14.20 -6.36 6.95
N ASP A 80 -14.55 -7.01 5.82
CA ASP A 80 -14.74 -8.46 5.75
C ASP A 80 -13.41 -9.20 6.07
N LEU A 81 -12.27 -8.69 5.59
CA LEU A 81 -10.95 -9.24 5.90
C LEU A 81 -10.53 -9.00 7.35
N GLU A 82 -10.87 -7.83 7.94
CA GLU A 82 -10.64 -7.56 9.35
C GLU A 82 -11.46 -8.51 10.24
N MET A 83 -12.73 -8.73 9.90
CA MET A 83 -13.63 -9.62 10.63
C MET A 83 -13.18 -11.09 10.57
N ALA A 84 -12.64 -11.55 9.45
CA ALA A 84 -12.12 -12.91 9.33
C ALA A 84 -10.92 -13.18 10.26
N GLY A 85 -10.15 -12.13 10.61
CA GLY A 85 -9.05 -12.22 11.58
C GLY A 85 -7.76 -12.93 11.11
N GLU A 86 -7.78 -13.53 9.91
CA GLU A 86 -6.63 -14.24 9.33
C GLU A 86 -5.53 -13.29 8.85
N VAL A 87 -5.93 -12.11 8.36
CA VAL A 87 -5.02 -11.12 7.79
C VAL A 87 -4.54 -10.17 8.89
N LYS A 88 -3.28 -10.32 9.30
CA LYS A 88 -2.65 -9.42 10.28
C LYS A 88 -2.18 -8.11 9.67
N THR A 89 -1.60 -8.18 8.46
CA THR A 89 -1.08 -7.03 7.72
C THR A 89 -1.57 -7.06 6.28
N MET A 90 -2.17 -5.96 5.85
CA MET A 90 -2.54 -5.71 4.45
C MET A 90 -1.51 -4.76 3.83
N ALA A 91 -0.92 -5.16 2.71
CA ALA A 91 0.10 -4.39 2.02
C ALA A 91 -0.38 -3.92 0.64
N PHE A 92 -0.37 -2.61 0.39
CA PHE A 92 -0.60 -2.02 -0.91
C PHE A 92 0.74 -1.83 -1.64
N LEU A 93 0.89 -2.41 -2.83
CA LEU A 93 2.13 -2.38 -3.61
C LEU A 93 1.96 -1.44 -4.80
N ILE A 94 2.84 -0.44 -4.89
CA ILE A 94 2.92 0.52 -6.00
C ILE A 94 4.26 0.30 -6.71
N GLY A 95 4.20 -0.21 -7.93
CA GLY A 95 5.36 -0.40 -8.79
C GLY A 95 6.01 0.91 -9.25
N ALA A 96 7.17 0.80 -9.89
CA ALA A 96 7.76 1.90 -10.65
C ALA A 96 7.29 1.82 -12.11
N ALA A 97 7.24 2.98 -12.77
CA ALA A 97 7.09 3.07 -14.22
C ALA A 97 8.43 2.92 -14.92
#